data_AF-A0A524LR70-F1
#
_entry.id   AF-A0A524LR70-F1
#
_cell.length_a   1.000
_cell.length_b   1.000
_cell.length_c   1.000
_cell.angle_alpha   90.00
_cell.angle_beta   90.00
_cell.angle_gamma   90.00
#
_symmetry.space_group_name_H-M   'P 1'
#
loop_
_entity.id
_entity.type
_entity.pdbx_description
1 polymer ?
#
loop_
_entity_poly.entity_id
_entity_poly.type
_entity_poly.pdbx_seq_one_letter_code
_entity_poly.pdbx_strand_id
1 'polypeptide(L)'
;MKYLLVFSILFLAGSAYAQTPFRDTSGLTLNGIEWCEENYQLYTFIGNDFFEHHQHSIESRLCGNLYNDDLWPYSEHDRYQKLIEQSRMYYNLEIQESSDEAKTGIVDTKPVNMEEIPQEVAQQQKELEKSIAESESNEMDANVQETEVVNLEGGGCLIATATYGSEMAPQVQSLREIRDSQLMNTNSGASFMGGFNHWYYSFSPYIADMERESPAFKEMIKIGITPLLSSLSIMSYAESESEVAVYGIGVVLLNLGMYVAAPVMIVYKIKSIL
;
A
#
# COMPACT_ATOMS: atom_id res chain seq x y z
N MET A 1 -12.85 -21.54 40.12
CA MET A 1 -11.50 -20.92 40.17
C MET A 1 -10.46 -21.57 39.24
N LYS A 2 -10.62 -22.82 38.78
CA LYS A 2 -9.63 -23.48 37.89
C LYS A 2 -9.69 -23.07 36.40
N TYR A 3 -10.82 -22.50 35.95
CA TYR A 3 -11.01 -22.06 34.55
C TYR A 3 -10.67 -20.59 34.29
N LEU A 4 -10.55 -19.77 35.35
CA LEU A 4 -10.13 -18.36 35.21
C LEU A 4 -8.63 -18.24 34.90
N LEU A 5 -7.84 -19.27 35.24
CA LEU A 5 -6.41 -19.34 34.94
C LEU A 5 -6.10 -19.73 33.49
N VAL A 6 -7.03 -20.39 32.77
CA VAL A 6 -6.80 -20.80 31.37
C VAL A 6 -6.97 -19.63 30.40
N PHE A 7 -7.86 -18.67 30.72
CA PHE A 7 -7.99 -17.43 29.96
C PHE A 7 -6.82 -16.47 30.16
N SER A 8 -6.12 -16.56 31.30
CA SER A 8 -4.95 -15.71 31.60
C SER A 8 -3.66 -16.22 30.94
N ILE A 9 -3.58 -17.48 30.52
CA ILE A 9 -2.37 -18.05 29.90
C ILE A 9 -2.39 -17.89 28.37
N LEU A 10 -3.56 -17.68 27.76
CA LEU A 10 -3.67 -17.35 26.33
C LEU A 10 -3.33 -15.90 26.00
N PHE A 11 -3.24 -15.01 27.00
CA PHE A 11 -2.84 -13.61 26.81
C PHE A 11 -1.36 -13.34 27.09
N LEU A 12 -0.57 -14.33 27.53
CA LEU A 12 0.82 -14.17 27.94
C LEU A 12 1.86 -14.81 27.00
N ALA A 13 1.44 -15.32 25.84
CA ALA A 13 2.34 -15.82 24.81
C ALA A 13 1.99 -15.16 23.46
N GLY A 14 2.59 -14.01 23.18
CA GLY A 14 2.35 -13.32 21.92
C GLY A 14 2.97 -11.94 21.72
N SER A 15 4.00 -11.55 22.48
CA SER A 15 4.88 -10.44 22.08
C SER A 15 6.18 -10.97 21.46
N ALA A 16 6.12 -12.13 20.81
CA ALA A 16 7.09 -12.44 19.78
C ALA A 16 6.62 -11.65 18.57
N TYR A 17 7.30 -10.53 18.30
CA TYR A 17 7.30 -9.88 17.00
C TYR A 17 7.53 -10.98 15.97
N ALA A 18 6.45 -11.48 15.38
CA ALA A 18 6.53 -12.27 14.19
C ALA A 18 7.15 -11.32 13.18
N GLN A 19 8.41 -11.56 12.82
CA GLN A 19 8.99 -11.01 11.60
C GLN A 19 7.99 -11.38 10.52
N THR A 20 7.28 -10.38 10.05
CA THR A 20 6.29 -10.56 9.02
C THR A 20 7.00 -11.16 7.79
N PRO A 21 6.37 -12.09 7.06
CA PRO A 21 6.94 -12.63 5.82
C PRO A 21 7.05 -11.56 4.71
N PHE A 22 6.56 -10.35 4.97
CA PHE A 22 6.53 -9.24 4.04
C PHE A 22 7.91 -8.61 3.91
N ARG A 23 8.43 -8.62 2.69
CA ARG A 23 9.81 -8.30 2.34
C ARG A 23 10.05 -6.79 2.47
N ASP A 24 10.93 -6.43 3.40
CA ASP A 24 11.32 -5.06 3.74
C ASP A 24 12.40 -4.57 2.77
N THR A 25 12.02 -4.11 1.57
CA THR A 25 12.95 -3.39 0.69
C THR A 25 12.61 -1.91 0.72
N SER A 26 13.39 -1.16 1.50
CA SER A 26 13.31 0.28 1.68
C SER A 26 13.84 1.04 0.44
N GLY A 27 13.13 0.96 -0.69
CA GLY A 27 13.47 1.61 -1.97
C GLY A 27 13.70 0.64 -3.15
N LEU A 28 14.06 1.19 -4.32
CA LEU A 28 14.25 0.43 -5.56
C LEU A 28 15.56 -0.36 -5.58
N THR A 29 15.54 -1.50 -6.26
CA THR A 29 16.73 -2.29 -6.60
C THR A 29 17.26 -1.88 -7.98
N LEU A 30 18.38 -2.47 -8.41
CA LEU A 30 18.89 -2.26 -9.78
C LEU A 30 17.81 -2.54 -10.84
N ASN A 31 17.15 -3.70 -10.74
CA ASN A 31 16.06 -4.07 -11.63
C ASN A 31 14.88 -3.08 -11.56
N GLY A 32 14.66 -2.47 -10.39
CA GLY A 32 13.64 -1.42 -10.23
C GLY A 32 14.00 -0.14 -11.00
N ILE A 33 15.28 0.26 -10.99
CA ILE A 33 15.74 1.40 -11.80
C ILE A 33 15.68 1.08 -13.29
N GLU A 34 16.08 -0.13 -13.70
CA GLU A 34 15.94 -0.60 -15.09
C GLU A 34 14.47 -0.55 -15.53
N TRP A 35 13.55 -1.01 -14.67
CA TRP A 35 12.12 -0.90 -14.94
C TRP A 35 11.64 0.55 -15.08
N CYS A 36 12.14 1.49 -14.26
CA CYS A 36 11.86 2.91 -14.46
C CYS A 36 12.35 3.40 -15.84
N GLU A 37 13.55 3.01 -16.27
CA GLU A 37 14.06 3.43 -17.58
C GLU A 37 13.21 2.91 -18.74
N GLU A 38 12.80 1.64 -18.67
CA GLU A 38 11.94 1.01 -19.68
C GLU A 38 10.57 1.70 -19.80
N ASN A 39 10.07 2.27 -18.69
CA ASN A 39 8.74 2.85 -18.60
C ASN A 39 8.73 4.39 -18.64
N TYR A 40 9.89 5.06 -18.72
CA TYR A 40 9.97 6.52 -18.74
C TYR A 40 9.27 7.15 -19.96
N GLN A 41 9.39 6.51 -21.13
CA GLN A 41 8.68 6.97 -22.33
C GLN A 41 7.16 6.85 -22.17
N LEU A 42 6.69 5.81 -21.48
CA LEU A 42 5.28 5.65 -21.20
C LEU A 42 4.81 6.77 -20.26
N TYR A 43 5.53 7.00 -19.16
CA TYR A 43 5.24 8.09 -18.22
C TYR A 43 5.14 9.46 -18.91
N THR A 44 6.12 9.81 -19.76
CA THR A 44 6.09 11.09 -20.50
C THR A 44 4.91 11.20 -21.49
N PHE A 45 4.35 10.07 -21.95
CA PHE A 45 3.22 10.03 -22.87
C PHE A 45 1.86 10.13 -22.17
N ILE A 46 1.68 9.42 -21.05
CA ILE A 46 0.38 9.34 -20.33
C ILE A 46 0.31 10.19 -19.06
N GLY A 47 1.42 10.77 -18.62
CA GLY A 47 1.48 11.63 -17.44
C GLY A 47 0.98 10.92 -16.17
N ASN A 48 0.01 11.53 -15.48
CA ASN A 48 -0.52 11.02 -14.22
C ASN A 48 -1.29 9.69 -14.36
N ASP A 49 -1.80 9.37 -15.56
CA ASP A 49 -2.47 8.09 -15.82
C ASP A 49 -1.49 6.90 -15.70
N PHE A 50 -0.18 7.16 -15.64
CA PHE A 50 0.88 6.18 -15.40
C PHE A 50 0.68 5.41 -14.09
N PHE A 51 0.27 6.10 -13.03
CA PHE A 51 0.09 5.47 -11.73
C PHE A 51 -1.11 4.54 -11.73
N GLU A 52 -2.21 4.95 -12.34
CA GLU A 52 -3.40 4.09 -12.50
C GLU A 52 -3.10 2.89 -13.41
N HIS A 53 -2.37 3.12 -14.51
CA HIS A 53 -1.97 2.07 -15.44
C HIS A 53 -1.13 0.97 -14.75
N HIS A 54 -0.27 1.36 -13.81
CA HIS A 54 0.53 0.46 -12.99
C HIS A 54 -0.07 0.19 -11.60
N GLN A 55 -1.37 0.43 -11.44
CA GLN A 55 -2.16 0.05 -10.26
C GLN A 55 -1.60 0.60 -8.93
N HIS A 56 -0.96 1.76 -9.01
CA HIS A 56 -0.26 2.44 -7.91
C HIS A 56 0.74 1.53 -7.19
N SER A 57 1.50 0.72 -7.95
CA SER A 57 2.61 -0.05 -7.40
C SER A 57 3.65 0.85 -6.75
N ILE A 58 4.39 0.31 -5.78
CA ILE A 58 5.52 1.01 -5.14
C ILE A 58 6.50 1.49 -6.20
N GLU A 59 6.82 0.63 -7.16
CA GLU A 59 7.74 0.94 -8.24
C GLU A 59 7.24 2.13 -9.07
N SER A 60 5.97 2.13 -9.47
CA SER A 60 5.40 3.22 -10.27
C SER A 60 5.47 4.56 -9.55
N ARG A 61 5.11 4.60 -8.25
CA ARG A 61 5.17 5.80 -7.41
C ARG A 61 6.62 6.30 -7.26
N LEU A 62 7.55 5.41 -6.92
CA LEU A 62 8.96 5.76 -6.78
C LEU A 62 9.59 6.22 -8.09
N CYS A 63 9.29 5.57 -9.21
CA CYS A 63 9.75 6.00 -10.51
C CYS A 63 9.19 7.38 -10.86
N GLY A 64 7.90 7.65 -10.58
CA GLY A 64 7.29 8.96 -10.74
C GLY A 64 8.04 10.07 -10.01
N ASN A 65 8.42 9.83 -8.75
CA ASN A 65 9.25 10.76 -7.99
C ASN A 65 10.63 10.95 -8.62
N LEU A 66 11.30 9.85 -9.00
CA LEU A 66 12.60 9.91 -9.65
C LEU A 66 12.56 10.67 -10.97
N TYR A 67 11.53 10.49 -11.81
CA TYR A 67 11.40 11.18 -13.10
C TYR A 67 11.31 12.70 -12.97
N ASN A 68 10.82 13.19 -11.84
CA ASN A 68 10.70 14.62 -11.51
C ASN A 68 11.90 15.14 -10.70
N ASP A 69 12.88 14.28 -10.40
CA ASP A 69 14.11 14.66 -9.69
C ASP A 69 15.19 15.12 -10.69
N ASP A 70 15.94 16.17 -10.35
CA ASP A 70 17.09 16.67 -11.12
C ASP A 70 18.17 15.61 -11.35
N LEU A 71 18.18 14.55 -10.53
CA LEU A 71 19.08 13.41 -10.66
C LEU A 71 18.72 12.48 -11.83
N TRP A 72 17.49 12.49 -12.35
CA TRP A 72 17.07 11.61 -13.44
C TRP A 72 17.94 11.71 -14.72
N PRO A 73 18.21 12.91 -15.26
CA PRO A 73 19.05 13.08 -16.46
C PRO A 73 20.55 12.88 -16.21
N TYR A 74 20.99 12.73 -14.94
CA TYR A 74 22.40 12.50 -14.62
C TYR A 74 22.91 11.23 -15.31
N SER A 75 24.10 11.27 -15.93
CA SER A 75 24.56 10.19 -16.82
C SER A 75 25.98 9.68 -16.54
N GLU A 76 26.52 9.91 -15.34
CA GLU A 76 27.85 9.39 -14.99
C GLU A 76 27.81 7.91 -14.57
N HIS A 77 28.98 7.32 -14.37
CA HIS A 77 29.16 5.88 -14.08
C HIS A 77 28.49 5.43 -12.79
N ASP A 78 28.26 6.34 -11.83
CA ASP A 78 27.63 6.07 -10.54
C ASP A 78 26.12 6.39 -10.52
N ARG A 79 25.53 6.72 -11.67
CA ARG A 79 24.10 7.08 -11.82
C ARG A 79 23.16 6.10 -11.13
N TYR A 80 23.25 4.80 -11.44
CA TYR A 80 22.35 3.79 -10.88
C TYR A 80 22.44 3.73 -9.35
N GLN A 81 23.64 3.90 -8.78
CA GLN A 81 23.81 3.92 -7.33
C GLN A 81 23.13 5.14 -6.70
N LYS A 82 23.29 6.32 -7.31
CA LYS A 82 22.62 7.55 -6.85
C LYS A 82 21.10 7.44 -6.95
N LEU A 83 20.56 6.92 -8.06
CA LEU A 83 19.12 6.73 -8.23
C LEU A 83 18.54 5.71 -7.22
N ILE A 84 19.27 4.62 -6.97
CA ILE A 84 18.90 3.66 -5.92
C ILE A 84 18.85 4.36 -4.56
N GLU A 85 19.88 5.12 -4.19
CA GLU A 85 19.92 5.84 -2.92
C GLU A 85 18.79 6.87 -2.80
N GLN A 86 18.57 7.66 -3.85
CA GLN A 86 17.49 8.64 -3.93
C GLN A 86 16.10 7.98 -3.78
N SER A 87 15.90 6.83 -4.43
CA SER A 87 14.64 6.08 -4.32
C SER A 87 14.31 5.66 -2.88
N ARG A 88 15.33 5.45 -2.03
CA ARG A 88 15.10 5.13 -0.61
C ARG A 88 14.57 6.34 0.15
N MET A 89 15.01 7.53 -0.21
CA MET A 89 14.48 8.76 0.38
C MET A 89 13.01 8.94 -0.02
N TYR A 90 12.70 8.83 -1.31
CA TYR A 90 11.33 8.90 -1.80
C TYR A 90 10.42 7.82 -1.19
N TYR A 91 10.93 6.61 -0.99
CA TYR A 91 10.17 5.55 -0.32
C TYR A 91 9.74 5.94 1.09
N ASN A 92 10.62 6.58 1.86
CA ASN A 92 10.26 7.04 3.20
C ASN A 92 9.24 8.19 3.16
N LEU A 93 9.35 9.09 2.19
CA LEU A 93 8.40 10.19 2.00
C LEU A 93 7.01 9.66 1.61
N GLU A 94 6.94 8.75 0.65
CA GLU A 94 5.71 8.07 0.21
C GLU A 94 5.05 7.28 1.35
N ILE A 95 5.84 6.61 2.21
CA ILE A 95 5.29 5.98 3.41
C ILE A 95 4.65 7.00 4.34
N GLN A 96 5.33 8.13 4.57
CA GLN A 96 4.84 9.17 5.46
C GLN A 96 3.54 9.79 4.93
N GLU A 97 3.55 10.20 3.67
CA GLU A 97 2.38 10.73 2.97
C GLU A 97 1.22 9.73 3.04
N SER A 98 1.47 8.49 2.64
CA SER A 98 0.47 7.43 2.69
C SER A 98 -0.04 7.14 4.11
N SER A 99 0.79 7.36 5.14
CA SER A 99 0.35 7.25 6.53
C SER A 99 -0.57 8.40 6.94
N ASP A 100 -0.35 9.59 6.41
CA ASP A 100 -1.22 10.74 6.64
C ASP A 100 -2.54 10.61 5.86
N GLU A 101 -2.50 10.17 4.61
CA GLU A 101 -3.68 9.75 3.82
C GLU A 101 -4.51 8.69 4.56
N ALA A 102 -3.87 7.69 5.16
CA ALA A 102 -4.58 6.65 5.90
C ALA A 102 -5.36 7.21 7.10
N LYS A 103 -4.89 8.31 7.72
CA LYS A 103 -5.56 8.98 8.84
C LYS A 103 -6.73 9.85 8.38
N THR A 104 -6.60 10.53 7.23
CA THR A 104 -7.63 11.44 6.70
C THR A 104 -8.66 10.72 5.84
N GLY A 105 -8.29 9.58 5.26
CA GLY A 105 -9.09 8.81 4.32
C GLY A 105 -9.15 9.37 2.90
N ILE A 106 -8.32 10.36 2.60
CA ILE A 106 -8.16 10.94 1.27
C ILE A 106 -6.87 10.37 0.71
N VAL A 107 -6.96 9.70 -0.45
CA VAL A 107 -5.79 9.17 -1.16
C VAL A 107 -5.35 10.22 -2.16
N ASP A 108 -4.11 10.71 -2.06
CA ASP A 108 -3.49 11.48 -3.14
C ASP A 108 -2.96 10.51 -4.19
N THR A 109 -3.22 10.85 -5.45
CA THR A 109 -2.78 10.08 -6.61
C THR A 109 -1.57 10.71 -7.29
N LYS A 110 -1.06 11.83 -6.77
CA LYS A 110 0.08 12.55 -7.32
C LYS A 110 1.40 12.10 -6.66
N PRO A 111 2.54 12.27 -7.35
CA PRO A 111 3.86 12.07 -6.75
C PRO A 111 4.10 13.07 -5.61
N VAL A 112 4.92 12.67 -4.64
CA VAL A 112 5.40 13.55 -3.57
C VAL A 112 6.00 14.83 -4.18
N ASN A 113 5.32 15.96 -4.02
CA ASN A 113 5.86 17.24 -4.44
C ASN A 113 6.90 17.74 -3.41
N MET A 114 8.18 17.81 -3.79
CA MET A 114 9.23 18.41 -2.95
C MET A 114 9.04 19.92 -2.70
N GLU A 115 8.14 20.59 -3.42
CA GLU A 115 7.85 22.01 -3.21
C GLU A 115 7.02 22.30 -1.93
N GLU A 116 6.49 21.27 -1.26
CA GLU A 116 5.75 21.39 0.01
C GLU A 116 6.58 21.10 1.28
N ILE A 117 7.91 21.08 1.16
CA ILE A 117 8.79 20.99 2.33
C ILE A 117 8.69 22.31 3.13
N PRO A 118 8.48 22.29 4.48
CA PRO A 118 8.21 23.47 5.29
C PRO A 118 9.15 24.64 5.01
N GLN A 119 8.55 25.83 4.91
CA GLN A 119 9.09 27.11 4.42
C GLN A 119 10.44 27.60 5.02
N GLU A 120 11.01 26.90 5.99
CA GLU A 120 12.26 27.24 6.65
C GLU A 120 13.49 26.92 5.78
N VAL A 121 13.39 25.96 4.84
CA VAL A 121 14.49 25.60 3.92
C VAL A 121 14.54 26.52 2.69
N ALA A 122 13.38 27.00 2.23
CA ALA A 122 13.26 27.93 1.09
C ALA A 122 14.01 29.26 1.32
N GLN A 123 14.23 29.63 2.59
CA GLN A 123 14.90 30.88 2.95
C GLN A 123 16.42 30.81 2.79
N GLN A 124 17.02 29.62 2.93
CA GLN A 124 18.45 29.39 2.68
C GLN A 124 18.79 29.37 1.18
N GLN A 125 17.88 28.88 0.35
CA GLN A 125 18.02 28.89 -1.11
C GLN A 125 18.06 30.32 -1.68
N LYS A 126 17.26 31.22 -1.07
CA LYS A 126 17.11 32.61 -1.51
C LYS A 126 18.35 33.48 -1.32
N GLU A 127 19.22 33.15 -0.36
CA GLU A 127 20.52 33.83 -0.19
C GLU A 127 21.54 33.40 -1.25
N LEU A 128 21.43 32.17 -1.77
CA LEU A 128 22.32 31.64 -2.81
C LEU A 128 21.91 32.10 -4.22
N GLU A 129 20.60 32.17 -4.48
CA GLU A 129 20.04 32.62 -5.78
C GLU A 129 20.25 34.12 -6.04
N LYS A 130 20.37 34.94 -4.99
CA LYS A 130 20.72 36.37 -5.12
C LYS A 130 22.11 36.59 -5.73
N SER A 131 22.96 35.56 -5.76
CA SER A 131 24.30 35.64 -6.37
C SER A 131 24.32 35.36 -7.88
N ILE A 132 23.22 34.88 -8.47
CA ILE A 132 23.24 34.32 -9.84
C ILE A 132 22.29 35.03 -10.82
N ALA A 133 21.32 35.82 -10.37
CA ALA A 133 20.32 36.43 -11.27
C ALA A 133 20.61 37.91 -11.62
N GLU A 134 21.64 38.16 -12.41
CA GLU A 134 21.71 39.33 -13.33
C GLU A 134 21.67 38.80 -14.77
N SER A 135 20.47 38.43 -15.26
CA SER A 135 20.07 38.57 -16.67
C SER A 135 18.69 37.93 -16.94
N GLU A 136 17.70 38.79 -17.15
CA GLU A 136 16.63 38.73 -18.18
C GLU A 136 15.70 37.50 -18.18
N SER A 137 14.49 37.57 -17.61
CA SER A 137 13.23 38.17 -18.13
C SER A 137 12.59 37.45 -19.33
N ASN A 138 11.53 36.67 -19.09
CA ASN A 138 10.14 37.06 -19.45
C ASN A 138 9.13 35.94 -19.13
N GLU A 139 7.98 36.39 -18.64
CA GLU A 139 6.80 35.65 -18.16
C GLU A 139 6.04 34.89 -19.28
N MET A 140 5.31 33.81 -18.92
CA MET A 140 3.86 33.76 -19.16
C MET A 140 3.16 32.68 -18.30
N ASP A 141 2.05 33.13 -17.73
CA ASP A 141 1.10 32.53 -16.77
C ASP A 141 0.17 31.48 -17.41
N ALA A 142 -0.19 30.45 -16.64
CA ALA A 142 -1.41 29.66 -16.83
C ALA A 142 -1.87 29.03 -15.50
N ASN A 143 -2.63 29.79 -14.74
CA ASN A 143 -3.63 29.38 -13.75
C ASN A 143 -4.38 28.07 -14.08
N VAL A 144 -4.34 27.09 -13.17
CA VAL A 144 -5.32 25.99 -13.11
C VAL A 144 -5.80 25.82 -11.66
N GLN A 145 -7.11 25.98 -11.50
CA GLN A 145 -7.88 25.73 -10.27
C GLN A 145 -7.69 24.31 -9.76
N GLU A 146 -7.30 24.17 -8.48
CA GLU A 146 -7.51 22.95 -7.71
C GLU A 146 -9.01 22.65 -7.68
N THR A 147 -9.38 21.58 -8.38
CA THR A 147 -10.65 20.90 -8.14
C THR A 147 -10.31 19.72 -7.24
N GLU A 148 -10.89 19.67 -6.04
CA GLU A 148 -10.92 18.48 -5.19
C GLU A 148 -11.52 17.33 -6.02
N VAL A 149 -10.66 16.50 -6.60
CA VAL A 149 -11.06 15.21 -7.13
C VAL A 149 -10.91 14.24 -5.96
N VAL A 150 -11.98 14.10 -5.17
CA VAL A 150 -12.10 12.91 -4.32
C VAL A 150 -12.31 11.75 -5.29
N ASN A 151 -11.21 11.15 -5.75
CA ASN A 151 -11.28 9.99 -6.63
C ASN A 151 -11.66 8.78 -5.77
N LEU A 152 -12.97 8.57 -5.61
CA LEU A 152 -13.56 7.39 -5.01
C LEU A 152 -13.55 6.18 -5.97
N GLU A 153 -12.83 6.25 -7.10
CA GLU A 153 -12.72 5.12 -8.02
C GLU A 153 -11.59 4.15 -7.62
N GLY A 154 -11.92 3.34 -6.60
CA GLY A 154 -11.87 1.88 -6.70
C GLY A 154 -10.55 1.22 -7.13
N GLY A 155 -9.56 1.18 -6.24
CA GLY A 155 -8.41 0.28 -6.37
C GLY A 155 -7.68 -0.08 -5.07
N GLY A 156 -7.91 0.62 -3.97
CA GLY A 156 -7.19 0.46 -2.70
C GLY A 156 -7.77 -0.58 -1.74
N CYS A 157 -6.91 -1.14 -0.88
CA CYS A 157 -7.33 -2.03 0.20
C CYS A 157 -7.74 -1.24 1.46
N LEU A 158 -8.74 -0.35 1.34
CA LEU A 158 -9.15 0.66 2.34
C LEU A 158 -9.17 0.20 3.81
N ILE A 159 -9.78 -0.97 4.08
CA ILE A 159 -9.83 -1.55 5.43
C ILE A 159 -8.41 -1.90 5.91
N ALA A 160 -7.64 -2.62 5.10
CA ALA A 160 -6.28 -2.99 5.46
C ALA A 160 -5.39 -1.75 5.63
N THR A 161 -5.56 -0.73 4.79
CA THR A 161 -4.88 0.56 4.91
C THR A 161 -5.20 1.25 6.22
N ALA A 162 -6.48 1.35 6.61
CA ALA A 162 -6.87 1.94 7.89
C ALA A 162 -6.33 1.11 9.08
N THR A 163 -6.35 -0.22 8.96
CA THR A 163 -5.83 -1.16 9.96
C THR A 163 -4.31 -1.06 10.15
N TYR A 164 -3.53 -1.04 9.08
CA TYR A 164 -2.06 -1.07 9.14
C TYR A 164 -1.41 0.32 9.04
N GLY A 165 -2.20 1.35 8.72
CA GLY A 165 -1.83 2.75 8.84
C GLY A 165 -1.06 3.33 7.66
N SER A 166 -0.98 2.63 6.52
CA SER A 166 -0.38 3.12 5.27
C SER A 166 -0.76 2.18 4.12
N GLU A 167 -0.95 2.71 2.91
CA GLU A 167 -1.09 1.91 1.68
C GLU A 167 0.23 1.20 1.34
N MET A 168 1.36 1.74 1.80
CA MET A 168 2.70 1.17 1.67
C MET A 168 3.02 0.14 2.74
N ALA A 169 2.09 -0.13 3.66
CA ALA A 169 2.29 -1.14 4.69
C ALA A 169 2.53 -2.52 4.06
N PRO A 170 3.48 -3.33 4.57
CA PRO A 170 3.86 -4.59 3.93
C PRO A 170 2.69 -5.59 3.77
N GLN A 171 1.74 -5.56 4.70
CA GLN A 171 0.50 -6.37 4.66
C GLN A 171 -0.39 -5.97 3.49
N VAL A 172 -0.50 -4.67 3.22
CA VAL A 172 -1.33 -4.11 2.16
C VAL A 172 -0.69 -4.37 0.79
N GLN A 173 0.63 -4.23 0.71
CA GLN A 173 1.39 -4.49 -0.50
C GLN A 173 1.34 -5.96 -0.90
N SER A 174 1.42 -6.88 0.08
CA SER A 174 1.23 -8.30 -0.20
C SER A 174 -0.16 -8.63 -0.78
N LEU A 175 -1.21 -7.95 -0.34
CA LEU A 175 -2.54 -8.10 -0.92
C LEU A 175 -2.58 -7.65 -2.39
N ARG A 176 -1.94 -6.51 -2.69
CA ARG A 176 -1.80 -6.01 -4.07
C ARG A 176 -1.05 -6.99 -4.94
N GLU A 177 0.12 -7.46 -4.49
CA GLU A 177 0.92 -8.44 -5.22
C GLU A 177 0.13 -9.71 -5.55
N ILE A 178 -0.60 -10.27 -4.58
CA ILE A 178 -1.45 -11.45 -4.81
C ILE A 178 -2.56 -11.14 -5.83
N ARG A 179 -3.24 -10.00 -5.66
CA ARG A 179 -4.29 -9.58 -6.59
C ARG A 179 -3.75 -9.44 -8.01
N ASP A 180 -2.70 -8.67 -8.18
CA ASP A 180 -2.23 -8.20 -9.47
C ASP A 180 -1.41 -9.27 -10.19
N SER A 181 -0.54 -9.98 -9.46
CA SER A 181 0.36 -10.97 -10.04
C SER A 181 -0.27 -12.35 -10.14
N GLN A 182 -1.19 -12.73 -9.25
CA GLN A 182 -1.76 -14.09 -9.22
C GLN A 182 -3.20 -14.13 -9.71
N LEU A 183 -4.08 -13.26 -9.19
CA LEU A 183 -5.50 -13.34 -9.52
C LEU A 183 -5.83 -12.72 -10.88
N MET A 184 -5.39 -11.48 -11.13
CA MET A 184 -5.74 -10.71 -12.34
C MET A 184 -5.12 -11.29 -13.61
N ASN A 185 -4.08 -12.11 -13.50
CA ASN A 185 -3.48 -12.83 -14.61
C ASN A 185 -4.26 -14.10 -15.04
N THR A 186 -5.38 -14.42 -14.37
CA THR A 186 -6.24 -15.56 -14.69
C THR A 186 -7.68 -15.13 -14.95
N ASN A 187 -8.38 -15.83 -15.85
CA ASN A 187 -9.79 -15.53 -16.16
C ASN A 187 -10.71 -15.70 -14.93
N SER A 188 -10.48 -16.77 -14.16
CA SER A 188 -11.24 -17.08 -12.96
C SER A 188 -11.00 -16.04 -11.85
N GLY A 189 -9.74 -15.66 -11.62
CA GLY A 189 -9.37 -14.63 -10.65
C GLY A 189 -9.90 -13.25 -11.01
N ALA A 190 -9.75 -12.82 -12.27
CA ALA A 190 -10.29 -11.54 -12.74
C ALA A 190 -11.83 -11.46 -12.59
N SER A 191 -12.54 -12.54 -12.92
CA SER A 191 -14.00 -12.62 -12.76
C SER A 191 -14.41 -12.56 -11.28
N PHE A 192 -13.70 -13.27 -10.40
CA PHE A 192 -13.92 -13.22 -8.96
C PHE A 192 -13.69 -11.80 -8.41
N MET A 193 -12.56 -11.17 -8.79
CA MET A 193 -12.22 -9.82 -8.34
C MET A 193 -13.24 -8.78 -8.81
N GLY A 194 -13.79 -8.91 -10.01
CA GLY A 194 -14.86 -8.03 -10.48
C GLY A 194 -16.09 -8.04 -9.55
N GLY A 195 -16.54 -9.23 -9.14
CA GLY A 195 -17.66 -9.37 -8.20
C GLY A 195 -17.30 -8.97 -6.77
N PHE A 196 -16.13 -9.40 -6.30
CA PHE A 196 -15.61 -9.07 -4.98
C PHE A 196 -15.45 -7.57 -4.78
N ASN A 197 -14.87 -6.86 -5.76
CA ASN A 197 -14.65 -5.41 -5.68
C ASN A 197 -15.98 -4.66 -5.50
N HIS A 198 -17.01 -5.00 -6.29
CA HIS A 198 -18.31 -4.36 -6.15
C HIS A 198 -18.89 -4.52 -4.74
N TRP A 199 -18.80 -5.73 -4.18
CA TRP A 199 -19.24 -5.99 -2.82
C TRP A 199 -18.36 -5.27 -1.78
N TYR A 200 -17.04 -5.37 -1.90
CA TYR A 200 -16.06 -4.79 -0.98
C TYR A 200 -16.22 -3.27 -0.87
N TYR A 201 -16.20 -2.56 -1.99
CA TYR A 201 -16.30 -1.09 -2.01
C TYR A 201 -17.68 -0.55 -1.61
N SER A 202 -18.71 -1.40 -1.54
CA SER A 202 -20.03 -0.99 -1.03
C SER A 202 -20.05 -0.71 0.47
N PHE A 203 -19.09 -1.23 1.24
CA PHE A 203 -19.04 -1.06 2.70
C PHE A 203 -17.65 -0.68 3.23
N SER A 204 -16.57 -0.95 2.49
CA SER A 204 -15.21 -0.73 2.97
C SER A 204 -14.88 0.72 3.37
N PRO A 205 -15.41 1.78 2.70
CA PRO A 205 -15.16 3.16 3.15
C PRO A 205 -15.68 3.41 4.56
N TYR A 206 -16.92 2.97 4.84
CA TYR A 206 -17.55 3.15 6.15
C TYR A 206 -16.79 2.42 7.26
N ILE A 207 -16.31 1.20 7.01
CA ILE A 207 -15.51 0.47 7.99
C ILE A 207 -14.16 1.16 8.22
N ALA A 208 -13.50 1.63 7.17
CA ALA A 208 -12.23 2.35 7.28
C ALA A 208 -12.38 3.66 8.08
N ASP A 209 -13.48 4.39 7.89
CA ASP A 209 -13.79 5.59 8.68
C ASP A 209 -13.98 5.25 10.17
N MET A 210 -14.71 4.18 10.48
CA MET A 210 -14.87 3.71 11.86
C MET A 210 -13.52 3.33 12.51
N GLU A 211 -12.59 2.76 11.76
CA GLU A 211 -11.24 2.44 12.24
C GLU A 211 -10.43 3.71 12.57
N ARG A 212 -10.58 4.78 11.77
CA ARG A 212 -9.93 6.08 12.00
C ARG A 212 -10.46 6.76 13.26
N GLU A 213 -11.76 6.67 13.50
CA GLU A 213 -12.42 7.28 14.67
C GLU A 213 -12.14 6.53 15.98
N SER A 214 -11.90 5.21 15.93
CA SER A 214 -11.80 4.37 17.11
C SER A 214 -10.59 3.43 17.09
N PRO A 215 -9.52 3.75 17.84
CA PRO A 215 -8.34 2.88 17.97
C PRO A 215 -8.67 1.47 18.48
N ALA A 216 -9.69 1.35 19.35
CA ALA A 216 -10.13 0.04 19.85
C ALA A 216 -10.81 -0.79 18.76
N PHE A 217 -11.60 -0.14 17.89
CA PHE A 217 -12.21 -0.81 16.75
C PHE A 217 -11.16 -1.23 15.72
N LYS A 218 -10.20 -0.36 15.42
CA LYS A 218 -9.03 -0.68 14.59
C LYS A 218 -8.28 -1.92 15.07
N GLU A 219 -7.96 -2.02 16.36
CA GLU A 219 -7.29 -3.21 16.90
C GLU A 219 -8.18 -4.47 16.84
N MET A 220 -9.50 -4.33 16.98
CA MET A 220 -10.43 -5.44 16.76
C MET A 220 -10.40 -5.92 15.31
N ILE A 221 -10.46 -5.00 14.34
CA ILE A 221 -10.35 -5.32 12.91
C ILE A 221 -9.00 -5.97 12.62
N LYS A 222 -7.90 -5.42 13.16
CA LYS A 222 -6.56 -5.98 13.03
C LYS A 222 -6.47 -7.44 13.49
N ILE A 223 -6.99 -7.75 14.68
CA ILE A 223 -7.06 -9.12 15.19
C ILE A 223 -7.91 -9.99 14.26
N GLY A 224 -9.01 -9.45 13.77
CA GLY A 224 -9.94 -10.13 12.87
C GLY A 224 -9.36 -10.43 11.48
N ILE A 225 -8.59 -9.53 10.87
CA ILE A 225 -8.10 -9.69 9.50
C ILE A 225 -6.70 -10.29 9.42
N THR A 226 -5.87 -10.16 10.45
CA THR A 226 -4.47 -10.66 10.40
C THR A 226 -4.39 -12.16 10.06
N PRO A 227 -5.18 -13.06 10.65
CA PRO A 227 -5.15 -14.48 10.27
C PRO A 227 -5.63 -14.72 8.83
N LEU A 228 -6.60 -13.94 8.36
CA LEU A 228 -7.07 -13.99 6.97
C LEU A 228 -5.94 -13.61 6.01
N LEU A 229 -5.24 -12.50 6.26
CA LEU A 229 -4.09 -12.08 5.45
C LEU A 229 -2.97 -13.12 5.45
N SER A 230 -2.68 -13.69 6.61
CA SER A 230 -1.69 -14.75 6.72
C SER A 230 -2.07 -15.98 5.87
N SER A 231 -3.36 -16.34 5.81
CA SER A 231 -3.81 -17.47 4.99
C SER A 231 -3.76 -17.19 3.49
N LEU A 232 -4.00 -15.92 3.09
CA LEU A 232 -3.94 -15.51 1.69
C LEU A 232 -2.54 -15.62 1.10
N SER A 233 -1.49 -15.57 1.91
CA SER A 233 -0.11 -15.78 1.44
C SER A 233 0.10 -17.15 0.75
N ILE A 234 -0.77 -18.14 0.97
CA ILE A 234 -0.76 -19.42 0.25
C ILE A 234 -1.02 -19.21 -1.25
N MET A 235 -1.75 -18.16 -1.63
CA MET A 235 -2.02 -17.83 -3.04
C MET A 235 -0.76 -17.40 -3.80
N SER A 236 0.31 -16.98 -3.12
CA SER A 236 1.55 -16.56 -3.80
C SER A 236 2.27 -17.71 -4.51
N TYR A 237 1.87 -18.96 -4.25
CA TYR A 237 2.43 -20.17 -4.88
C TYR A 237 1.61 -20.66 -6.07
N ALA A 238 0.55 -19.95 -6.46
CA ALA A 238 -0.31 -20.34 -7.58
C ALA A 238 0.30 -19.88 -8.91
N GLU A 239 0.86 -20.78 -9.72
CA GLU A 239 1.47 -20.40 -11.01
C GLU A 239 0.52 -20.64 -12.21
N SER A 240 -0.56 -21.39 -12.01
CA SER A 240 -1.52 -21.77 -13.05
C SER A 240 -2.98 -21.49 -12.67
N GLU A 241 -3.86 -21.41 -13.67
CA GLU A 241 -5.31 -21.20 -13.46
C GLU A 241 -5.94 -22.29 -12.57
N SER A 242 -5.51 -23.55 -12.71
CA SER A 242 -5.96 -24.65 -11.85
C SER A 242 -5.50 -24.49 -10.40
N GLU A 243 -4.27 -24.00 -10.18
CA GLU A 243 -3.74 -23.78 -8.85
C GLU A 243 -4.40 -22.59 -8.17
N VAL A 244 -4.66 -21.50 -8.89
CA VAL A 244 -5.44 -20.37 -8.37
C VAL A 244 -6.80 -20.84 -7.85
N ALA A 245 -7.48 -21.72 -8.58
CA ALA A 245 -8.74 -22.30 -8.15
C ALA A 245 -8.57 -23.21 -6.91
N VAL A 246 -7.59 -24.11 -6.91
CA VAL A 246 -7.36 -25.07 -5.80
C VAL A 246 -6.93 -24.34 -4.52
N TYR A 247 -5.93 -23.46 -4.61
CA TYR A 247 -5.47 -22.66 -3.48
C TYR A 247 -6.57 -21.70 -3.01
N GLY A 248 -7.30 -21.06 -3.93
CA GLY A 248 -8.42 -20.17 -3.59
C GLY A 248 -9.50 -20.89 -2.77
N ILE A 249 -9.93 -22.07 -3.23
CA ILE A 249 -10.88 -22.92 -2.47
C ILE A 249 -10.29 -23.31 -1.11
N GLY A 250 -9.02 -23.71 -1.08
CA GLY A 250 -8.32 -24.07 0.15
C GLY A 250 -8.30 -22.93 1.18
N VAL A 251 -7.98 -21.71 0.74
CA VAL A 251 -7.98 -20.51 1.57
C VAL A 251 -9.39 -20.20 2.08
N VAL A 252 -10.42 -20.28 1.23
CA VAL A 252 -11.80 -20.07 1.66
C VAL A 252 -12.21 -21.09 2.74
N LEU A 253 -11.91 -22.38 2.53
CA LEU A 253 -12.23 -23.44 3.49
C LEU A 253 -11.47 -23.26 4.81
N LEU A 254 -10.20 -22.86 4.75
CA LEU A 254 -9.38 -22.57 5.93
C LEU A 254 -9.97 -21.43 6.75
N ASN A 255 -10.38 -20.33 6.09
CA ASN A 255 -11.01 -19.19 6.75
C ASN A 255 -12.38 -19.53 7.31
N LEU A 256 -13.21 -20.31 6.60
CA LEU A 256 -14.48 -20.82 7.15
C LEU A 256 -14.24 -21.69 8.39
N GLY A 257 -13.22 -22.53 8.37
CA GLY A 257 -12.81 -23.31 9.54
C GLY A 257 -12.45 -22.43 10.73
N MET A 258 -11.70 -21.36 10.49
CA MET A 258 -11.21 -20.45 11.52
C MET A 258 -12.30 -19.52 12.08
N TYR A 259 -13.08 -18.86 11.22
CA TYR A 259 -14.06 -17.85 11.65
C TYR A 259 -15.44 -18.40 11.96
N VAL A 260 -15.77 -19.62 11.51
CA VAL A 260 -17.08 -20.25 11.75
C VAL A 260 -16.93 -21.50 12.59
N ALA A 261 -16.20 -22.51 12.10
CA ALA A 261 -16.19 -23.82 12.75
C ALA A 261 -15.53 -23.78 14.14
N ALA A 262 -14.38 -23.10 14.30
CA ALA A 262 -13.69 -23.00 15.58
C ALA A 262 -14.54 -22.29 16.66
N PRO A 263 -15.12 -21.09 16.43
CA PRO A 263 -16.02 -20.46 17.40
C PRO A 263 -17.23 -21.32 17.76
N VAL A 264 -17.89 -21.96 16.77
CA VAL A 264 -19.04 -22.84 17.02
C VAL A 264 -18.65 -24.03 17.90
N MET A 265 -17.51 -24.65 17.65
CA MET A 265 -16.99 -25.76 18.45
C MET A 265 -16.64 -25.33 19.88
N ILE A 266 -16.08 -24.12 20.07
CA ILE A 266 -15.81 -23.55 21.39
C ILE A 266 -17.13 -23.35 22.15
N VAL A 267 -18.14 -22.74 21.53
CA VAL A 267 -19.46 -22.52 22.15
C VAL A 267 -20.12 -23.84 22.52
N TYR A 268 -20.08 -24.83 21.63
CA TYR A 268 -20.63 -26.16 21.90
C TYR A 268 -19.92 -26.85 23.06
N LYS A 269 -18.58 -26.77 23.12
CA LYS A 269 -17.80 -27.32 24.24
C LYS A 269 -18.14 -26.63 25.55
N ILE A 270 -18.24 -25.30 25.59
CA ILE A 270 -18.64 -24.55 26.80
C ILE A 270 -20.02 -25.00 27.26
N LYS A 271 -21.00 -25.09 26.34
CA LYS A 271 -22.36 -25.57 26.65
C LYS A 271 -22.37 -27.02 27.14
N SER A 272 -21.48 -27.88 26.65
CA SER A 272 -21.39 -29.28 27.09
C SER A 272 -20.75 -29.45 28.48
N ILE A 273 -20.02 -28.44 28.95
CA ILE A 273 -19.32 -28.42 30.25
C ILE A 273 -20.17 -27.74 31.33
N LEU A 274 -21.06 -26.82 30.94
CA LEU A 274 -21.99 -26.09 31.81
C LEU A 274 -23.27 -26.89 32.05
#